data_AF-L1IS69-F1
#
_entry.id   AF-L1IS69-F1
#
_cell.length_a   1.000
_cell.length_b   1.000
_cell.length_c   1.000
_cell.angle_alpha   90.00
_cell.angle_beta   90.00
_cell.angle_gamma   90.00
#
_symmetry.space_group_name_H-M   'P 1'
#
loop_
_entity.id
_entity.type
_entity.pdbx_description
1 polymer ?
#
loop_
_entity_poly.entity_id
_entity_poly.type
_entity_poly.pdbx_seq_one_letter_code
_entity_poly.pdbx_strand_id
1 'polypeptide(L)'
;MHPYLSDGILNVSNRLGAFWLLADVWGYITYLVFTGPTHVGETIAGFFLGPMHYNIVPYPEAFAMMGQLGAVYIIFEKGLTSKLDDIVKQFPRSIALANLSLTVSMFWIALVFRLKGHSMTESVCASLAFSIPVCGIVEFGWFDHYWSYDWNGFAISS
;
A
#
# COMPACT_ATOMS: atom_id res chain seq x y z
N MET A 1 -36.41 -24.95 -1.36
CA MET A 1 -35.59 -24.01 -0.58
C MET A 1 -34.72 -24.83 0.35
N HIS A 2 -33.40 -24.89 0.12
CA HIS A 2 -32.46 -25.65 0.94
C HIS A 2 -32.05 -24.80 2.15
N PRO A 3 -32.51 -25.10 3.39
CA PRO A 3 -32.22 -24.29 4.58
C PRO A 3 -30.73 -24.23 4.94
N TYR A 4 -29.93 -25.20 4.49
CA TYR A 4 -28.46 -25.20 4.67
C TYR A 4 -27.73 -24.13 3.86
N LEU A 5 -28.37 -23.55 2.84
CA LEU A 5 -27.76 -22.52 1.98
C LEU A 5 -27.92 -21.12 2.57
N SER A 6 -29.01 -20.81 3.27
CA SER A 6 -29.18 -19.50 3.92
C SER A 6 -28.24 -19.34 5.11
N ASP A 7 -28.08 -20.40 5.91
CA ASP A 7 -27.29 -20.34 7.15
C ASP A 7 -25.80 -20.19 6.86
N GLY A 8 -25.32 -20.83 5.79
CA GLY A 8 -23.94 -20.66 5.31
C GLY A 8 -23.67 -19.25 4.76
N ILE A 9 -24.60 -18.69 3.98
CA ILE A 9 -24.47 -17.33 3.42
C ILE A 9 -24.53 -16.27 4.53
N LEU A 10 -25.43 -16.43 5.51
CA LEU A 10 -25.53 -15.52 6.67
C LEU A 10 -24.26 -15.52 7.51
N ASN A 11 -23.64 -16.68 7.72
CA ASN A 11 -22.40 -16.77 8.49
C ASN A 11 -21.23 -16.09 7.76
N VAL A 12 -21.12 -16.27 6.43
CA VAL A 12 -20.10 -15.58 5.62
C VAL A 12 -20.34 -14.07 5.59
N SER A 13 -21.59 -13.63 5.45
CA SER A 13 -21.97 -12.21 5.48
C SER A 13 -21.64 -11.54 6.82
N ASN A 14 -21.91 -12.20 7.95
CA ASN A 14 -21.58 -11.66 9.27
C ASN A 14 -20.07 -11.55 9.49
N ARG A 15 -19.29 -12.54 9.04
CA ARG A 15 -17.82 -12.51 9.15
C ARG A 15 -17.20 -11.42 8.27
N LEU A 16 -17.76 -11.22 7.08
CA LEU A 16 -17.43 -10.09 6.21
C LEU A 16 -17.72 -8.76 6.89
N GLY A 17 -18.94 -8.57 7.41
CA GLY A 17 -19.32 -7.33 8.09
C GLY A 17 -18.42 -7.02 9.30
N ALA A 18 -18.05 -8.02 10.08
CA ALA A 18 -17.11 -7.86 11.19
C ALA A 18 -15.72 -7.42 10.73
N PHE A 19 -15.22 -7.95 9.61
CA PHE A 19 -13.94 -7.54 9.02
C PHE A 19 -13.95 -6.05 8.63
N TRP A 20 -14.98 -5.61 7.91
CA TRP A 20 -15.10 -4.21 7.48
C TRP A 20 -15.16 -3.24 8.67
N LEU A 21 -15.97 -3.56 9.68
CA LEU A 21 -16.09 -2.71 10.88
C LEU A 21 -14.79 -2.66 11.68
N LEU A 22 -14.11 -3.79 11.85
CA LEU A 22 -12.86 -3.82 12.61
C LEU A 22 -11.71 -3.14 11.85
N ALA A 23 -11.67 -3.27 10.53
CA ALA A 23 -10.71 -2.56 9.69
C ALA A 23 -10.88 -1.03 9.82
N ASP A 24 -12.12 -0.54 9.74
CA ASP A 24 -12.43 0.89 9.87
C ASP A 24 -12.09 1.44 11.27
N VAL A 25 -12.42 0.69 12.33
CA VAL A 25 -12.07 1.06 13.70
C VAL A 25 -10.55 1.14 13.89
N TRP A 26 -9.79 0.19 13.35
CA TRP A 26 -8.32 0.19 13.43
C TRP A 26 -7.69 1.29 12.57
N GLY A 27 -8.26 1.58 11.39
CA GLY A 27 -7.88 2.72 10.56
C GLY A 27 -8.09 4.03 11.29
N TYR A 28 -9.23 4.19 11.96
CA TYR A 28 -9.56 5.37 12.76
C TYR A 28 -8.65 5.53 13.99
N ILE A 29 -8.34 4.44 14.71
CA ILE A 29 -7.38 4.47 15.84
C ILE A 29 -6.00 4.91 15.35
N THR A 30 -5.55 4.40 14.20
CA THR A 30 -4.23 4.74 13.65
C THR A 30 -4.15 6.21 13.24
N TYR A 31 -5.24 6.74 12.68
CA TYR A 31 -5.38 8.16 12.37
C TYR A 31 -5.27 9.03 13.63
N LEU A 32 -5.92 8.64 14.73
CA LEU A 32 -5.92 9.41 15.98
C LEU A 32 -4.60 9.34 16.76
N VAL A 33 -3.95 8.17 16.80
CA VAL A 33 -2.78 7.94 17.66
C VAL A 33 -1.47 8.30 16.96
N PHE A 34 -1.36 8.02 15.66
CA PHE A 34 -0.11 8.18 14.92
C PHE A 34 -0.14 9.33 13.90
N THR A 35 -1.29 9.99 13.71
CA THR A 35 -1.50 10.95 12.61
C THR A 35 -1.02 10.35 11.27
N GLY A 36 -1.19 9.03 11.13
CA GLY A 36 -0.64 8.24 10.03
C GLY A 36 -1.70 7.90 8.99
N PRO A 37 -1.32 7.27 7.86
CA PRO A 37 -2.26 6.81 6.85
C PRO A 37 -3.23 5.79 7.46
N THR A 38 -4.54 5.98 7.24
CA THR A 38 -5.60 5.06 7.69
C THR A 38 -5.35 3.62 7.24
N HIS A 39 -4.83 3.44 6.03
CA HIS A 39 -4.46 2.17 5.40
C HIS A 39 -3.46 1.33 6.21
N VAL A 40 -2.59 1.96 7.00
CA VAL A 40 -1.65 1.23 7.88
C VAL A 40 -2.43 0.52 8.99
N GLY A 41 -3.44 1.19 9.54
CA GLY A 41 -4.34 0.61 10.53
C GLY A 41 -5.17 -0.54 9.96
N GLU A 42 -5.70 -0.38 8.75
CA GLU A 42 -6.42 -1.44 8.04
C GLU A 42 -5.52 -2.67 7.76
N THR A 43 -4.25 -2.44 7.40
CA THR A 43 -3.28 -3.52 7.20
C THR A 43 -2.99 -4.26 8.50
N ILE A 44 -2.85 -3.54 9.61
CA ILE A 44 -2.63 -4.13 10.93
C ILE A 44 -3.87 -4.93 11.38
N ALA A 45 -5.07 -4.40 11.16
CA ALA A 45 -6.32 -5.15 11.39
C ALA A 45 -6.39 -6.42 10.55
N GLY A 46 -6.01 -6.35 9.26
CA GLY A 46 -5.90 -7.52 8.39
C GLY A 46 -4.90 -8.55 8.91
N PHE A 47 -3.78 -8.13 9.47
CA PHE A 47 -2.78 -9.01 10.09
C PHE A 47 -3.31 -9.72 11.35
N PHE A 48 -4.02 -8.99 12.22
CA PHE A 48 -4.61 -9.57 13.44
C PHE A 48 -5.83 -10.46 13.16
N LEU A 49 -6.70 -10.06 12.22
CA LEU A 49 -7.91 -10.81 11.88
C LEU A 49 -7.66 -11.96 10.89
N GLY A 50 -6.51 -11.90 10.22
CA GLY A 50 -6.05 -12.93 9.30
C GLY A 50 -5.72 -14.26 9.97
N PRO A 51 -5.33 -15.26 9.16
CA PRO A 51 -5.09 -16.63 9.61
C PRO A 51 -3.91 -16.78 10.57
N MET A 52 -3.10 -15.74 10.77
CA MET A 52 -1.92 -15.78 11.63
C MET A 52 -2.23 -15.63 13.13
N HIS A 53 -3.36 -15.02 13.51
CA HIS A 53 -3.72 -14.81 14.94
C HIS A 53 -5.11 -15.31 15.32
N TYR A 54 -6.18 -14.86 14.64
CA TYR A 54 -7.55 -15.17 15.05
C TYR A 54 -8.35 -16.03 14.05
N ASN A 55 -7.90 -16.17 12.79
CA ASN A 55 -8.57 -16.96 11.73
C ASN A 55 -10.09 -16.69 11.62
N ILE A 56 -10.51 -15.47 11.99
CA ILE A 56 -11.92 -15.05 11.99
C ILE A 56 -12.39 -14.84 10.56
N VAL A 57 -11.50 -14.54 9.62
CA VAL A 57 -11.82 -14.42 8.20
C VAL A 57 -11.10 -15.54 7.45
N PRO A 58 -11.84 -16.46 6.79
CA PRO A 58 -11.18 -17.43 5.91
C PRO A 58 -10.47 -16.64 4.81
N TYR A 59 -9.38 -17.18 4.26
CA TYR A 59 -8.65 -16.58 3.13
C TYR A 59 -9.06 -17.26 1.81
N PRO A 60 -10.32 -17.17 1.33
CA PRO A 60 -10.66 -17.69 0.03
C PRO A 60 -10.09 -16.76 -1.06
N GLU A 61 -9.81 -17.36 -2.21
CA GLU A 61 -9.28 -16.71 -3.41
C GLU A 61 -10.06 -15.43 -3.80
N ALA A 62 -11.36 -15.39 -3.49
CA ALA A 62 -12.22 -14.23 -3.72
C ALA A 62 -11.75 -12.95 -3.01
N PHE A 63 -11.20 -13.01 -1.78
CA PHE A 63 -10.67 -11.82 -1.12
C PHE A 63 -9.35 -11.35 -1.73
N ALA A 64 -8.50 -12.28 -2.18
CA ALA A 64 -7.26 -11.93 -2.88
C ALA A 64 -7.58 -11.21 -4.21
N MET A 65 -8.57 -11.71 -4.95
CA MET A 65 -9.07 -11.04 -6.16
C MET A 65 -9.68 -9.67 -5.87
N MET A 66 -10.46 -9.53 -4.79
CA MET A 66 -11.03 -8.25 -4.38
C MET A 66 -9.93 -7.23 -4.01
N GLY A 67 -8.88 -7.65 -3.30
CA GLY A 67 -7.74 -6.78 -2.99
C GLY A 67 -6.98 -6.34 -4.25
N GLN A 68 -6.80 -7.24 -5.22
CA GLN A 68 -6.19 -6.91 -6.52
C GLN A 68 -7.05 -5.92 -7.31
N LEU A 69 -8.38 -6.11 -7.34
CA LEU A 69 -9.30 -5.18 -7.97
C LEU A 69 -9.29 -3.81 -7.30
N GLY A 70 -9.23 -3.76 -5.96
CA GLY A 70 -9.10 -2.51 -5.20
C GLY A 70 -7.82 -1.75 -5.55
N ALA A 71 -6.68 -2.45 -5.62
CA ALA A 71 -5.41 -1.84 -6.04
C ALA A 71 -5.45 -1.27 -7.46
N VAL A 72 -6.08 -1.98 -8.41
CA VAL A 72 -6.27 -1.48 -9.79
C VAL A 72 -7.20 -0.26 -9.81
N TYR A 73 -8.29 -0.30 -9.04
CA TYR A 73 -9.25 0.80 -8.96
C TYR A 73 -8.61 2.09 -8.42
N ILE A 74 -7.78 2.00 -7.38
CA ILE A 74 -7.06 3.17 -6.82
C ILE A 74 -6.16 3.81 -7.88
N ILE A 75 -5.37 3.02 -8.59
CA ILE A 75 -4.48 3.54 -9.66
C ILE A 75 -5.31 4.15 -10.79
N PHE A 76 -6.44 3.53 -11.14
CA PHE A 76 -7.35 4.03 -12.17
C PHE A 76 -7.98 5.37 -11.80
N GLU A 77 -8.49 5.51 -10.58
CA GLU A 77 -9.06 6.77 -10.06
C GLU A 77 -8.02 7.92 -10.09
N LYS A 78 -6.78 7.61 -9.71
CA LYS A 78 -5.67 8.57 -9.75
C LYS A 78 -5.29 8.95 -11.18
N GLY A 79 -5.30 7.98 -12.09
CA GLY A 79 -5.12 8.22 -13.53
C GLY A 79 -6.18 9.17 -14.10
N LEU A 80 -7.44 9.04 -13.67
CA LEU A 80 -8.55 9.92 -14.09
C LEU A 80 -8.44 11.35 -13.55
N THR A 81 -7.90 11.52 -12.35
CA THR A 81 -7.79 12.83 -11.69
C THR A 81 -6.54 13.62 -12.15
N SER A 82 -5.58 12.94 -12.76
CA SER A 82 -4.30 13.53 -13.16
C SER A 82 -4.37 14.24 -14.52
N LYS A 83 -3.78 15.44 -14.60
CA LYS A 83 -3.69 16.21 -15.86
C LYS A 83 -2.52 15.69 -16.71
N LEU A 84 -2.82 15.34 -17.96
CA LEU A 84 -1.82 14.85 -18.92
C LEU A 84 -0.65 15.82 -19.14
N ASP A 85 -0.93 17.12 -19.16
CA ASP A 85 0.10 18.15 -19.36
C ASP A 85 1.11 18.23 -18.22
N ASP A 86 0.68 17.98 -16.98
CA ASP A 86 1.55 17.97 -15.81
C ASP A 86 2.39 16.69 -15.78
N ILE A 87 1.82 15.56 -16.20
CA ILE A 87 2.54 14.29 -16.33
C ILE A 87 3.67 14.42 -17.35
N VAL A 88 3.41 14.98 -18.54
CA VAL A 88 4.44 15.12 -19.59
C VAL A 88 5.57 16.04 -19.15
N LYS A 89 5.27 17.14 -18.44
CA LYS A 89 6.28 18.06 -17.90
C LYS A 89 7.15 17.41 -16.82
N GLN A 90 6.54 16.58 -15.97
CA GLN A 90 7.25 15.93 -14.86
C GLN A 90 7.92 14.61 -15.26
N PHE A 91 7.52 14.01 -16.38
CA PHE A 91 8.02 12.73 -16.90
C PHE A 91 9.54 12.50 -16.79
N PRO A 92 10.42 13.42 -17.26
CA PRO A 92 11.87 13.19 -17.17
C PRO A 92 12.36 13.16 -15.72
N ARG A 93 11.77 13.96 -14.83
CA ARG A 93 12.10 13.95 -13.40
C ARG A 93 11.59 12.68 -12.74
N SER A 94 10.37 12.25 -13.05
CA SER A 94 9.77 11.03 -12.51
C SER A 94 10.57 9.78 -12.89
N ILE A 95 11.06 9.68 -14.13
CA ILE A 95 11.92 8.57 -14.57
C ILE A 95 13.27 8.60 -13.83
N ALA A 96 13.89 9.77 -13.70
CA ALA A 96 15.15 9.88 -12.97
C ALA A 96 14.99 9.44 -11.50
N LEU A 97 13.91 9.90 -10.85
CA LEU A 97 13.58 9.53 -9.47
C LEU A 97 13.25 8.03 -9.32
N ALA A 98 12.53 7.44 -10.29
CA ALA A 98 12.21 6.02 -10.27
C ALA A 98 13.49 5.17 -10.39
N ASN A 99 14.40 5.52 -11.30
CA ASN A 99 15.66 4.78 -11.46
C ASN A 99 16.62 4.97 -10.27
N LEU A 100 16.70 6.20 -9.75
CA LEU A 100 17.55 6.48 -8.58
C LEU A 100 17.03 5.77 -7.33
N SER A 101 15.72 5.83 -7.07
CA SER A 101 15.13 5.17 -5.89
C SER A 101 15.27 3.64 -5.96
N LEU A 102 15.08 3.05 -7.14
CA LEU A 102 15.31 1.62 -7.36
C LEU A 102 16.78 1.25 -7.13
N THR A 103 17.71 1.98 -7.72
CA THR A 103 19.15 1.68 -7.60
C THR A 103 19.65 1.84 -6.16
N VAL A 104 19.26 2.92 -5.49
CA VAL A 104 19.68 3.21 -4.11
C VAL A 104 19.11 2.17 -3.14
N SER A 105 17.82 1.82 -3.25
CA SER A 105 17.22 0.80 -2.40
C SER A 105 17.82 -0.58 -2.65
N MET A 106 18.04 -0.96 -3.92
CA MET A 106 18.65 -2.25 -4.26
C MET A 106 20.05 -2.38 -3.68
N PHE A 107 20.86 -1.33 -3.81
CA PHE A 107 22.22 -1.32 -3.27
C PHE A 107 22.23 -1.40 -1.75
N TRP A 108 21.37 -0.62 -1.09
CA TRP A 108 21.28 -0.60 0.37
C TRP A 108 20.88 -1.96 0.95
N ILE A 109 19.83 -2.57 0.39
CA ILE A 109 19.32 -3.86 0.89
C ILE A 109 20.33 -4.98 0.61
N ALA A 110 20.93 -5.00 -0.58
CA ALA A 110 21.97 -5.97 -0.89
C ALA A 110 23.18 -5.83 0.04
N LEU A 111 23.58 -4.60 0.39
CA LEU A 111 24.68 -4.35 1.33
C LEU A 111 24.34 -4.87 2.74
N VAL A 112 23.14 -4.60 3.25
CA VAL A 112 22.70 -5.06 4.57
C VAL A 112 22.69 -6.59 4.66
N PHE A 113 22.18 -7.28 3.64
CA PHE A 113 22.18 -8.75 3.60
C PHE A 113 23.59 -9.32 3.47
N ARG A 114 24.47 -8.64 2.74
CA ARG A 114 25.88 -9.04 2.63
C ARG A 114 26.64 -8.88 3.94
N LEU A 115 26.40 -7.79 4.69
CA LEU A 115 27.00 -7.57 6.01
C LEU A 115 26.54 -8.62 7.04
N LYS A 116 25.33 -9.19 6.86
CA LYS A 116 24.82 -10.30 7.68
C LYS A 116 25.37 -11.69 7.28
N GLY A 117 26.26 -11.76 6.29
CA GLY A 117 26.93 -13.00 5.89
C GLY A 117 26.18 -13.86 4.87
N HIS A 118 25.08 -13.36 4.28
CA HIS A 118 24.33 -14.10 3.27
C HIS A 118 25.06 -14.20 1.93
N SER A 119 24.66 -15.22 1.15
CA SER A 119 25.16 -15.45 -0.21
C SER A 119 24.76 -14.30 -1.15
N MET A 120 25.54 -14.10 -2.22
CA MET A 120 25.28 -13.04 -3.18
C MET A 120 23.94 -13.23 -3.90
N THR A 121 23.56 -14.49 -4.17
CA THR A 121 22.28 -14.82 -4.80
C THR A 121 21.09 -14.47 -3.90
N GLU A 122 21.16 -14.81 -2.61
CA GLU A 122 20.09 -14.51 -1.64
C GLU A 122 19.92 -13.00 -1.45
N SER A 123 21.03 -12.27 -1.38
CA SER A 123 21.04 -10.83 -1.17
C SER A 123 20.41 -10.07 -2.35
N VAL A 124 20.64 -10.54 -3.58
CA VAL A 124 20.05 -9.96 -4.79
C VAL A 124 18.56 -10.31 -4.89
N CYS A 125 18.16 -11.53 -4.55
CA CYS A 125 16.74 -11.90 -4.52
C CYS A 125 15.96 -11.06 -3.48
N ALA A 126 16.55 -10.87 -2.29
CA ALA A 126 15.94 -10.03 -1.26
C ALA A 126 15.85 -8.56 -1.71
N SER A 127 16.90 -8.00 -2.32
CA SER A 127 16.87 -6.60 -2.75
C SER A 127 15.81 -6.35 -3.82
N LEU A 128 15.67 -7.24 -4.80
CA LEU A 128 14.63 -7.12 -5.84
C LEU A 128 13.21 -7.17 -5.26
N ALA A 129 12.97 -7.98 -4.22
CA ALA A 129 11.65 -8.11 -3.61
C ALA A 129 11.20 -6.84 -2.86
N PHE A 130 12.15 -6.12 -2.24
CA PHE A 130 11.83 -4.96 -1.40
C PHE A 130 12.01 -3.61 -2.10
N SER A 131 12.70 -3.57 -3.24
CA SER A 131 12.99 -2.32 -3.97
C SER A 131 11.83 -1.77 -4.79
N ILE A 132 10.74 -2.51 -4.96
CA ILE A 132 9.60 -2.10 -5.79
C ILE A 132 8.67 -1.19 -4.97
N PRO A 133 8.52 0.10 -5.34
CA PRO A 133 7.57 0.98 -4.67
C PRO A 133 6.13 0.63 -5.09
N VAL A 134 5.23 0.56 -4.12
CA VAL A 134 3.78 0.42 -4.37
C VAL A 134 3.15 1.82 -4.31
N CYS A 135 2.91 2.41 -5.49
CA CYS A 135 2.47 3.81 -5.59
C CYS A 135 1.07 4.07 -5.00
N GLY A 136 0.19 3.06 -4.96
CA GLY A 136 -1.20 3.24 -4.49
C GLY A 136 -1.34 3.63 -3.01
N ILE A 137 -0.31 3.42 -2.18
CA ILE A 137 -0.34 3.73 -0.74
C ILE A 137 0.27 5.10 -0.44
N VAL A 138 1.15 5.61 -1.30
CA VAL A 138 1.99 6.80 -1.05
C VAL A 138 1.19 8.11 -1.08
N GLU A 139 0.07 8.14 -1.81
CA GLU A 139 -0.76 9.35 -1.97
C GLU A 139 -1.75 9.57 -0.83
N PHE A 140 -1.95 8.61 0.07
CA PHE A 140 -2.85 8.79 1.22
C PHE A 140 -2.12 9.46 2.39
N GLY A 141 -1.92 10.78 2.26
CA GLY A 141 -1.70 11.69 3.39
C GLY A 141 -0.26 12.07 3.73
N TRP A 142 0.76 11.35 3.24
CA TRP A 142 2.17 11.68 3.55
C TRP A 142 2.84 12.55 2.48
N PHE A 143 2.58 12.34 1.19
CA PHE A 143 3.26 13.08 0.13
C PHE A 143 2.69 14.49 -0.10
N ASP A 144 1.36 14.65 0.03
CA ASP A 144 0.71 15.96 -0.13
C ASP A 144 1.06 16.94 0.98
N HIS A 145 1.33 16.46 2.20
CA HIS A 145 1.60 17.34 3.34
C HIS A 145 3.04 17.90 3.37
N TYR A 146 4.00 17.23 2.71
CA TYR A 146 5.39 17.68 2.63
C TYR A 146 5.74 18.38 1.31
N TRP A 147 5.03 18.09 0.21
CA TRP A 147 5.33 18.67 -1.11
C TRP A 147 4.44 19.86 -1.50
N SER A 148 3.47 20.23 -0.67
CA SER A 148 2.72 21.49 -0.77
C SER A 148 3.48 22.71 -0.23
N TYR A 149 4.76 22.54 0.17
CA TYR A 149 5.68 23.67 0.14
C TYR A 149 5.91 24.09 -1.30
N ASP A 150 5.15 25.12 -1.65
CA ASP A 150 5.18 25.94 -2.85
C ASP A 150 6.61 26.06 -3.45
N TRP A 151 6.93 25.21 -4.42
CA TRP A 151 8.14 25.37 -5.24
C TRP A 151 8.08 26.61 -6.15
N ASN A 152 6.98 27.37 -6.15
CA ASN A 152 6.95 28.70 -6.77
C ASN A 152 7.70 29.75 -5.92
N GLY A 153 8.14 29.41 -4.70
CA GLY A 153 9.07 30.22 -3.89
C GLY A 153 10.55 30.11 -4.29
N PHE A 154 10.91 29.27 -5.27
CA PHE A 154 12.26 29.23 -5.86
C PHE A 154 12.34 29.97 -7.21
N ALA A 155 11.40 30.88 -7.47
CA ALA A 155 11.56 31.97 -8.43
C ALA A 155 12.02 33.21 -7.65
N ILE A 156 13.27 33.57 -7.87
CA ILE A 156 14.00 34.65 -7.22
C ILE A 156 13.24 35.97 -7.44
N SER A 157 12.94 36.72 -6.37
CA SER A 157 12.91 38.17 -6.48
C SER A 157 14.36 38.64 -6.55
N SER A 158 14.74 39.18 -7.72
CA SER A 158 16.06 39.67 -8.17
C SER A 158 16.85 38.75 -9.09
#